data_AF-A0AAV6YTE3-F1
#
_entry.id   AF-A0AAV6YTE3-F1
#
_cell.length_a   1.000
_cell.length_b   1.000
_cell.length_c   1.000
_cell.angle_alpha   90.00
_cell.angle_beta   90.00
_cell.angle_gamma   90.00
#
_symmetry.space_group_name_H-M   'P 1'
#
loop_
_entity.id
_entity.type
_entity.pdbx_description
1 polymer ?
#
loop_
_entity_poly.entity_id
_entity_poly.type
_entity_poly.pdbx_seq_one_letter_code
_entity_poly.pdbx_strand_id
1 'polypeptide(L)'
;LLYLFSQELRAAVEEVLPALSEAGVVVFYLSRDSPTEGVLSLLDKVEAASEDPIPEFYRSGSTVKTPALYIYTSGTTGLPKAAVINQGRLLISSSISTLAGVTCNDVLYIPLPLYHSAGLMIGIRGCIQQGATCVLRNKFSASQFWDDCRKYKVTAFQYIGEILRYLCNTPKKYNDKEHQVRLAVGNGLRLDVWKEFINRFGDIHIYEFYAATEGNALFFNYTRKVGAVGRCNSLLRRMRPFELIKYDVEKDEPIRDAAGNCIRVGR
;
A
#
# COMPACT_ATOMS: atom_id res chain seq x y z
N LEU A 1 19.44 -3.38 16.08
CA LEU A 1 18.62 -3.47 14.85
C LEU A 1 18.28 -4.95 14.64
N LEU A 2 17.15 -5.28 14.02
CA LEU A 2 16.73 -6.65 13.75
C LEU A 2 16.68 -6.87 12.23
N TYR A 3 17.17 -8.01 11.73
CA TYR A 3 17.05 -8.40 10.34
C TYR A 3 16.29 -9.72 10.24
N LEU A 4 15.17 -9.72 9.51
CA LEU A 4 14.31 -10.89 9.32
C LEU A 4 14.34 -11.31 7.86
N PHE A 5 14.50 -12.61 7.60
CA PHE A 5 14.50 -13.17 6.26
C PHE A 5 13.90 -14.57 6.25
N SER A 6 13.49 -15.02 5.07
CA SER A 6 12.96 -16.38 4.88
C SER A 6 14.08 -17.36 4.54
N GLN A 7 13.86 -18.66 4.77
CA GLN A 7 14.90 -19.68 4.55
C GLN A 7 15.44 -19.70 3.11
N GLU A 8 14.63 -19.29 2.12
CA GLU A 8 15.04 -19.23 0.71
C GLU A 8 16.17 -18.23 0.46
N LEU A 9 16.37 -17.25 1.34
CA LEU A 9 17.43 -16.24 1.24
C LEU A 9 18.68 -16.58 2.07
N ARG A 10 18.75 -17.79 2.65
CA ARG A 10 19.86 -18.26 3.49
C ARG A 10 21.25 -17.97 2.92
N ALA A 11 21.52 -18.43 1.70
CA ALA A 11 22.86 -18.29 1.11
C ALA A 11 23.31 -16.82 1.00
N ALA A 12 22.38 -15.93 0.62
CA ALA A 12 22.66 -14.50 0.51
C ALA A 12 22.89 -13.84 1.87
N VAL A 13 22.20 -14.30 2.93
CA VAL A 13 22.36 -13.75 4.27
C VAL A 13 23.63 -14.27 4.94
N GLU A 14 23.99 -15.55 4.75
CA GLU A 14 25.23 -16.13 5.26
C GLU A 14 26.47 -15.41 4.70
N GLU A 15 26.42 -14.96 3.44
CA GLU A 15 27.48 -14.15 2.82
C GLU A 15 27.74 -12.83 3.57
N VAL A 16 26.68 -12.16 4.04
CA VAL A 16 26.77 -10.85 4.72
C VAL A 16 26.69 -10.93 6.24
N LEU A 17 26.51 -12.13 6.80
CA LEU A 17 26.33 -12.36 8.24
C LEU A 17 27.49 -11.81 9.10
N PRO A 18 28.78 -11.92 8.69
CA PRO A 18 29.87 -11.31 9.45
C PRO A 18 29.70 -9.79 9.59
N ALA A 19 29.36 -9.09 8.49
CA ALA A 19 29.15 -7.64 8.50
C ALA A 19 27.92 -7.25 9.33
N LEU A 20 26.84 -8.04 9.29
CA LEU A 20 25.66 -7.83 10.15
C LEU A 20 26.00 -8.01 11.63
N SER A 21 26.84 -8.99 11.96
CA SER A 21 27.28 -9.28 13.33
C SER A 21 28.19 -8.17 13.87
N GLU A 22 29.16 -7.70 13.07
CA GLU A 22 30.01 -6.55 13.40
C GLU A 22 29.19 -5.27 13.64
N ALA A 23 28.10 -5.09 12.90
CA ALA A 23 27.15 -3.98 13.08
C ALA A 23 26.17 -4.17 14.25
N GLY A 24 26.27 -5.26 15.02
CA GLY A 24 25.37 -5.55 16.15
C GLY A 24 23.91 -5.80 15.73
N VAL A 25 23.69 -6.28 14.50
CA VAL A 25 22.35 -6.62 14.00
C VAL A 25 22.00 -8.02 14.47
N VAL A 26 20.85 -8.17 15.14
CA VAL A 26 20.33 -9.48 15.52
C VAL A 26 19.53 -10.04 14.36
N VAL A 27 19.90 -11.23 13.91
CA VAL A 27 19.39 -11.83 12.68
C VAL A 27 18.40 -12.96 13.02
N PHE A 28 17.26 -12.97 12.34
CA PHE A 28 16.18 -13.94 12.52
C PHE A 28 15.79 -14.63 11.21
N TYR A 29 15.63 -15.94 11.26
CA TYR A 29 14.88 -16.71 10.28
C TYR A 29 13.37 -16.65 10.56
N LEU A 30 12.58 -16.49 9.51
CA LEU A 30 11.14 -16.76 9.52
C LEU A 30 10.87 -18.28 9.47
N SER A 31 11.37 -19.02 10.46
CA SER A 31 11.17 -20.46 10.65
C SER A 31 11.12 -20.82 12.14
N ARG A 32 10.82 -22.09 12.45
CA ARG A 32 10.80 -22.66 13.81
C ARG A 32 12.18 -23.13 14.27
N ASP A 33 13.06 -23.37 13.33
CA ASP A 33 14.44 -23.81 13.51
C ASP A 33 15.41 -22.80 12.91
N SER A 34 16.67 -22.81 13.37
CA SER A 34 17.74 -22.01 12.79
C SER A 34 18.94 -22.89 12.49
N PRO A 35 19.24 -23.16 11.21
CA PRO A 35 20.35 -24.01 10.81
C PRO A 35 21.71 -23.28 10.77
N THR A 36 21.72 -21.96 11.02
CA THR A 36 22.92 -21.12 10.95
C THR A 36 23.28 -20.62 12.34
N GLU A 37 24.50 -20.89 12.78
CA GLU A 37 25.02 -20.39 14.05
C GLU A 37 24.99 -18.86 14.09
N GLY A 38 24.58 -18.28 15.21
CA GLY A 38 24.42 -16.82 15.35
C GLY A 38 23.14 -16.23 14.77
N VAL A 39 22.30 -17.04 14.10
CA VAL A 39 20.97 -16.63 13.62
C VAL A 39 19.88 -17.28 14.50
N LEU A 40 18.83 -16.53 14.81
CA LEU A 40 17.73 -16.99 15.68
C LEU A 40 16.51 -17.44 14.87
N SER A 41 15.73 -18.38 15.37
CA SER A 41 14.39 -18.69 14.83
C SER A 41 13.35 -17.69 15.38
N LEU A 42 12.36 -17.33 14.56
CA LEU A 42 11.31 -16.38 14.95
C LEU A 42 9.97 -17.07 15.26
N LEU A 43 9.57 -18.09 14.51
CA LEU A 43 8.20 -18.62 14.60
C LEU A 43 7.91 -19.30 15.93
N ASP A 44 8.90 -20.00 16.51
CA ASP A 44 8.83 -20.56 17.86
C ASP A 44 8.59 -19.46 18.91
N LYS A 45 9.26 -18.31 18.75
CA LYS A 45 9.14 -17.18 19.68
C LYS A 45 7.81 -16.46 19.54
N VAL A 46 7.28 -16.35 18.33
CA VAL A 46 5.96 -15.76 18.07
C VAL A 46 4.87 -16.62 18.69
N GLU A 47 4.96 -17.94 18.59
CA GLU A 47 3.97 -18.86 19.18
C GLU A 47 4.03 -18.91 20.70
N ALA A 48 5.21 -18.73 21.29
CA ALA A 48 5.40 -18.63 22.73
C ALA A 48 5.12 -17.23 23.28
N ALA A 49 4.84 -16.24 22.44
CA ALA A 49 4.58 -14.87 22.87
C ALA A 49 3.23 -14.77 23.59
N SER A 50 3.15 -13.88 24.58
CA SER A 50 1.88 -13.63 25.28
C SER A 50 0.85 -13.00 24.33
N GLU A 51 -0.41 -13.41 24.50
CA GLU A 51 -1.56 -12.76 23.87
C GLU A 51 -2.00 -11.49 24.62
N ASP A 52 -1.40 -11.22 25.79
CA ASP A 52 -1.68 -10.00 26.56
C ASP A 52 -1.31 -8.74 25.78
N PRO A 53 -2.01 -7.62 26.03
CA PRO A 53 -1.68 -6.35 25.41
C PRO A 53 -0.21 -5.95 25.64
N ILE A 54 0.46 -5.53 24.57
CA ILE A 54 1.84 -5.02 24.65
C ILE A 54 1.89 -3.84 25.63
N PRO A 55 2.80 -3.88 26.64
CA PRO A 55 2.93 -2.81 27.62
C PRO A 55 3.09 -1.42 27.00
N GLU A 56 2.42 -0.43 27.57
CA GLU A 56 2.40 0.94 27.04
C GLU A 56 3.78 1.59 26.97
N PHE A 57 4.70 1.22 27.87
CA PHE A 57 6.05 1.80 27.88
C PHE A 57 6.83 1.55 26.57
N TYR A 58 6.51 0.50 25.82
CA TYR A 58 7.11 0.25 24.50
C TYR A 58 6.71 1.32 23.46
N ARG A 59 5.63 2.06 23.71
CA ARG A 59 5.10 3.09 22.81
C ARG A 59 4.98 4.49 23.44
N SER A 60 5.38 4.68 24.69
CA SER A 60 5.16 5.92 25.46
C SER A 60 5.85 7.16 24.89
N GLY A 61 6.94 7.01 24.14
CA GLY A 61 7.65 8.11 23.47
C GLY A 61 7.23 8.36 22.01
N SER A 62 6.27 7.60 21.48
CA SER A 62 5.87 7.71 20.07
C SER A 62 4.86 8.84 19.85
N THR A 63 5.12 9.66 18.85
CA THR A 63 4.22 10.73 18.40
C THR A 63 3.83 10.50 16.94
N VAL A 64 2.86 11.26 16.43
CA VAL A 64 2.50 11.24 15.00
C VAL A 64 3.66 11.59 14.07
N LYS A 65 4.72 12.24 14.58
CA LYS A 65 5.92 12.59 13.81
C LYS A 65 7.03 11.54 13.91
N THR A 66 6.92 10.59 14.84
CA THR A 66 7.93 9.54 15.03
C THR A 66 8.05 8.68 13.76
N PRO A 67 9.26 8.49 13.21
CA PRO A 67 9.50 7.56 12.12
C PRO A 67 9.01 6.15 12.48
N ALA A 68 8.36 5.50 11.52
CA ALA A 68 7.75 4.18 11.71
C ALA A 68 8.22 3.18 10.65
N LEU A 69 8.41 3.62 9.39
CA LEU A 69 8.88 2.78 8.30
C LEU A 69 9.83 3.54 7.39
N TYR A 70 10.73 2.80 6.75
CA TYR A 70 11.53 3.26 5.62
C TYR A 70 11.13 2.46 4.39
N ILE A 71 10.62 3.14 3.36
CA ILE A 71 10.29 2.51 2.08
C ILE A 71 11.27 3.01 1.04
N TYR A 72 12.05 2.10 0.48
CA TYR A 72 12.98 2.43 -0.60
C TYR A 72 12.20 2.58 -1.91
N THR A 73 12.34 3.75 -2.54
CA THR A 73 11.77 4.05 -3.85
C THR A 73 12.90 4.12 -4.88
N SER A 74 12.59 3.85 -6.15
CA SER A 74 13.61 3.81 -7.22
C SER A 74 14.38 5.12 -7.39
N GLY A 75 13.82 6.25 -6.92
CA GLY A 75 14.41 7.58 -7.07
C GLY A 75 14.49 8.02 -8.54
N THR A 76 14.23 9.28 -8.83
CA THR A 76 14.39 9.82 -10.20
C THR A 76 15.87 10.00 -10.62
N THR A 77 16.80 9.78 -9.68
CA THR A 77 18.24 10.08 -9.81
C THR A 77 19.14 8.83 -9.68
N GLY A 78 18.57 7.63 -9.80
CA GLY A 78 19.31 6.37 -9.98
C GLY A 78 19.57 5.55 -8.70
N LEU A 79 19.92 6.17 -7.58
CA LEU A 79 20.09 5.46 -6.30
C LEU A 79 18.76 5.39 -5.53
N PRO A 80 18.36 4.21 -5.01
CA PRO A 80 17.17 4.09 -4.19
C PRO A 80 17.22 5.00 -2.97
N LYS A 81 16.18 5.81 -2.77
CA LYS A 81 16.06 6.72 -1.62
C LYS A 81 15.06 6.15 -0.62
N ALA A 82 15.42 6.20 0.66
CA ALA A 82 14.53 5.80 1.74
C ALA A 82 13.52 6.92 2.02
N ALA A 83 12.26 6.71 1.64
CA ALA A 83 11.17 7.56 2.09
C ALA A 83 10.90 7.28 3.57
N VAL A 84 11.08 8.30 4.41
CA VAL A 84 10.84 8.21 5.85
C VAL A 84 9.34 8.40 6.13
N ILE A 85 8.68 7.33 6.54
CA ILE A 85 7.26 7.31 6.84
C ILE A 85 7.06 7.39 8.35
N ASN A 86 6.39 8.43 8.82
CA ASN A 86 6.03 8.58 10.23
C ASN A 86 4.66 7.97 10.58
N GLN A 87 4.39 7.82 11.87
CA GLN A 87 3.13 7.28 12.40
C GLN A 87 1.88 7.99 11.85
N GLY A 88 1.92 9.33 11.73
CA GLY A 88 0.81 10.11 11.19
C GLY A 88 0.52 9.79 9.72
N ARG A 89 1.56 9.55 8.92
CA ARG A 89 1.40 9.13 7.52
C ARG A 89 0.78 7.73 7.43
N LEU A 90 1.20 6.81 8.29
CA LEU A 90 0.62 5.47 8.37
C LEU A 90 -0.89 5.50 8.66
N LEU A 91 -1.33 6.34 9.61
CA LEU A 91 -2.74 6.53 9.96
C LEU A 91 -3.57 7.10 8.81
N ILE A 92 -3.01 8.03 8.05
CA ILE A 92 -3.73 8.64 6.92
C ILE A 92 -3.85 7.65 5.76
N SER A 93 -2.79 6.92 5.46
CA SER A 93 -2.80 5.96 4.35
C SER A 93 -3.79 4.81 4.58
N SER A 94 -3.88 4.26 5.79
CA SER A 94 -4.88 3.23 6.10
C SER A 94 -6.32 3.76 6.04
N SER A 95 -6.52 5.06 6.29
CA SER A 95 -7.85 5.69 6.22
C SER A 95 -8.42 5.72 4.80
N ILE A 96 -7.60 5.47 3.76
CA ILE A 96 -8.08 5.34 2.37
C ILE A 96 -9.08 4.19 2.23
N SER A 97 -8.82 3.05 2.87
CA SER A 97 -9.72 1.90 2.86
C SER A 97 -11.04 2.23 3.56
N THR A 98 -10.97 2.92 4.71
CA THR A 98 -12.15 3.45 5.42
C THR A 98 -12.95 4.42 4.55
N LEU A 99 -12.28 5.34 3.87
CA LEU A 99 -12.90 6.36 3.02
C LEU A 99 -13.57 5.77 1.77
N ALA A 100 -13.03 4.66 1.26
CA ALA A 100 -13.68 3.88 0.20
C ALA A 100 -14.94 3.15 0.71
N GLY A 101 -15.07 2.95 2.02
CA GLY A 101 -16.19 2.24 2.63
C GLY A 101 -15.92 0.76 2.89
N VAL A 102 -14.67 0.38 3.13
CA VAL A 102 -14.30 -0.93 3.70
C VAL A 102 -14.70 -0.96 5.18
N THR A 103 -15.27 -2.06 5.62
CA THR A 103 -15.80 -2.31 6.97
C THR A 103 -15.22 -3.60 7.55
N CYS A 104 -15.46 -3.88 8.83
CA CYS A 104 -15.06 -5.14 9.47
C CYS A 104 -15.71 -6.38 8.86
N ASN A 105 -16.84 -6.24 8.17
CA ASN A 105 -17.54 -7.34 7.50
C ASN A 105 -16.95 -7.70 6.13
N ASP A 106 -15.94 -6.95 5.66
CA ASP A 106 -15.35 -7.19 4.36
C ASP A 106 -14.23 -8.22 4.39
N VAL A 107 -14.09 -8.93 3.28
CA VAL A 107 -12.93 -9.75 2.95
C VAL A 107 -12.11 -8.99 1.92
N LEU A 108 -10.99 -8.40 2.36
CA LEU A 108 -10.09 -7.60 1.54
C LEU A 108 -9.02 -8.48 0.89
N TYR A 109 -9.01 -8.53 -0.44
CA TYR A 109 -8.00 -9.22 -1.22
C TYR A 109 -6.83 -8.30 -1.56
N ILE A 110 -5.62 -8.73 -1.22
CA ILE A 110 -4.38 -7.95 -1.37
C ILE A 110 -3.37 -8.77 -2.18
N PRO A 111 -3.32 -8.56 -3.51
CA PRO A 111 -2.32 -9.19 -4.38
C PRO A 111 -1.10 -8.29 -4.63
N LEU A 112 -0.88 -7.29 -3.76
CA LEU A 112 0.13 -6.24 -3.93
C LEU A 112 1.35 -6.50 -3.04
N PRO A 113 2.57 -6.15 -3.50
CA PRO A 113 3.77 -6.35 -2.71
C PRO A 113 3.78 -5.52 -1.42
N LEU A 114 4.12 -6.17 -0.29
CA LEU A 114 4.16 -5.53 1.03
C LEU A 114 5.40 -4.67 1.28
N TYR A 115 6.39 -4.69 0.39
CA TYR A 115 7.49 -3.71 0.43
C TYR A 115 7.06 -2.34 -0.16
N HIS A 116 5.89 -2.27 -0.81
CA HIS A 116 5.36 -1.04 -1.37
C HIS A 116 4.26 -0.44 -0.48
N SER A 117 4.16 0.90 -0.47
CA SER A 117 3.20 1.64 0.37
C SER A 117 1.76 1.24 0.11
N ALA A 118 1.39 0.93 -1.14
CA ALA A 118 0.07 0.44 -1.50
C ALA A 118 -0.28 -0.85 -0.72
N GLY A 119 0.50 -1.92 -0.86
CA GLY A 119 0.20 -3.20 -0.21
C GLY A 119 0.30 -3.14 1.31
N LEU A 120 1.33 -2.48 1.85
CA LEU A 120 1.56 -2.44 3.30
C LEU A 120 0.66 -1.43 4.03
N MET A 121 0.71 -0.16 3.61
CA MET A 121 0.12 0.94 4.39
C MET A 121 -1.37 1.09 4.14
N ILE A 122 -1.84 0.83 2.91
CA ILE A 122 -3.24 0.96 2.53
C ILE A 122 -3.93 -0.41 2.58
N GLY A 123 -3.29 -1.46 2.05
CA GLY A 123 -3.79 -2.83 2.06
C GLY A 123 -3.81 -3.43 3.46
N ILE A 124 -2.69 -4.01 3.90
CA ILE A 124 -2.62 -4.80 5.14
C ILE A 124 -2.95 -3.94 6.35
N ARG A 125 -2.31 -2.79 6.51
CA ARG A 125 -2.58 -1.91 7.65
C ARG A 125 -4.00 -1.36 7.62
N GLY A 126 -4.54 -1.02 6.45
CA GLY A 126 -5.94 -0.60 6.31
C GLY A 126 -6.91 -1.71 6.69
N CYS A 127 -6.63 -2.96 6.30
CA CYS A 127 -7.40 -4.14 6.69
C CYS A 127 -7.43 -4.31 8.21
N ILE A 128 -6.25 -4.30 8.84
CA ILE A 128 -6.10 -4.42 10.30
C ILE A 128 -6.84 -3.29 11.01
N GLN A 129 -6.70 -2.05 10.56
CA GLN A 129 -7.37 -0.90 11.17
C GLN A 129 -8.90 -1.01 11.12
N GLN A 130 -9.45 -1.59 10.05
CA GLN A 130 -10.89 -1.79 9.93
C GLN A 130 -11.41 -3.03 10.65
N GLY A 131 -10.51 -3.92 11.13
CA GLY A 131 -10.90 -5.23 11.65
C GLY A 131 -11.51 -6.13 10.56
N ALA A 132 -11.09 -5.96 9.31
CA ALA A 132 -11.57 -6.74 8.17
C ALA A 132 -10.78 -8.06 8.03
N THR A 133 -11.31 -9.00 7.25
CA THR A 133 -10.60 -10.25 6.93
C THR A 133 -9.63 -10.00 5.77
N CYS A 134 -8.38 -10.44 5.91
CA CYS A 134 -7.36 -10.29 4.87
C CYS A 134 -7.16 -11.59 4.09
N VAL A 135 -7.26 -11.52 2.76
CA VAL A 135 -6.76 -12.56 1.84
C VAL A 135 -5.51 -12.04 1.16
N LEU A 136 -4.36 -12.45 1.66
CA LEU A 136 -3.05 -12.07 1.13
C LEU A 136 -2.56 -13.12 0.13
N ARG A 137 -2.08 -12.67 -1.04
CA ARG A 137 -1.40 -13.53 -2.01
C ARG A 137 0.06 -13.12 -2.16
N ASN A 138 0.94 -14.11 -2.25
CA ASN A 138 2.38 -13.89 -2.48
C ASN A 138 2.66 -13.19 -3.81
N LYS A 139 1.87 -13.48 -4.84
CA LYS A 139 2.00 -12.90 -6.18
C LYS A 139 0.63 -12.76 -6.84
N PHE A 140 0.43 -11.66 -7.55
CA PHE A 140 -0.74 -11.48 -8.40
C PHE A 140 -0.79 -12.52 -9.53
N SER A 141 -1.98 -13.07 -9.78
CA SER A 141 -2.27 -13.93 -10.92
C SER A 141 -3.61 -13.55 -11.53
N ALA A 142 -3.58 -13.05 -12.77
CA ALA A 142 -4.79 -12.63 -13.48
C ALA A 142 -5.76 -13.80 -13.74
N SER A 143 -5.22 -14.99 -14.02
CA SER A 143 -6.04 -16.18 -14.31
C SER A 143 -6.72 -16.77 -13.07
N GLN A 144 -6.15 -16.57 -11.88
CA GLN A 144 -6.66 -17.10 -10.60
C GLN A 144 -7.46 -16.06 -9.81
N PHE A 145 -7.34 -14.76 -10.14
CA PHE A 145 -7.93 -13.68 -9.34
C PHE A 145 -9.42 -13.90 -9.03
N TRP A 146 -10.24 -14.18 -10.04
CA TRP A 146 -11.68 -14.36 -9.84
C TRP A 146 -12.03 -15.70 -9.17
N ASP A 147 -11.20 -16.73 -9.38
CA ASP A 147 -11.36 -18.02 -8.69
C ASP A 147 -11.07 -17.86 -7.18
N ASP A 148 -10.06 -17.06 -6.83
CA ASP A 148 -9.78 -16.65 -5.45
C ASP A 148 -10.91 -15.80 -4.86
N CYS A 149 -11.42 -14.82 -5.62
CA CYS A 149 -12.54 -13.99 -5.18
C CYS A 149 -13.76 -14.82 -4.82
N ARG A 150 -14.08 -15.85 -5.62
CA ARG A 150 -15.15 -16.80 -5.32
C ARG A 150 -14.83 -17.67 -4.12
N LYS A 151 -13.66 -18.33 -4.12
CA LYS A 151 -13.25 -19.28 -3.08
C LYS A 151 -13.23 -18.64 -1.69
N TYR A 152 -12.67 -17.45 -1.57
CA TYR A 152 -12.51 -16.75 -0.29
C TYR A 152 -13.62 -15.74 -0.02
N LYS A 153 -14.65 -15.66 -0.86
CA LYS A 153 -15.78 -14.72 -0.73
C LYS A 153 -15.32 -13.26 -0.60
N VAL A 154 -14.38 -12.87 -1.45
CA VAL A 154 -13.81 -11.50 -1.46
C VAL A 154 -14.92 -10.49 -1.74
N THR A 155 -14.98 -9.44 -0.94
CA THR A 155 -15.94 -8.33 -1.09
C THR A 155 -15.26 -7.04 -1.53
N ALA A 156 -13.99 -6.86 -1.20
CA ALA A 156 -13.20 -5.71 -1.60
C ALA A 156 -11.80 -6.14 -2.04
N PHE A 157 -11.17 -5.38 -2.92
CA PHE A 157 -9.76 -5.59 -3.23
C PHE A 157 -9.03 -4.28 -3.45
N GLN A 158 -7.73 -4.32 -3.16
CA GLN A 158 -6.84 -3.22 -3.49
C GLN A 158 -6.23 -3.41 -4.88
N TYR A 159 -6.16 -2.35 -5.67
CA TYR A 159 -5.61 -2.41 -7.03
C TYR A 159 -4.58 -1.32 -7.34
N ILE A 160 -3.77 -1.62 -8.35
CA ILE A 160 -3.07 -0.63 -9.18
C ILE A 160 -3.62 -0.77 -10.61
N GLY A 161 -3.67 0.29 -11.40
CA GLY A 161 -4.40 0.30 -12.69
C GLY A 161 -4.07 -0.87 -13.62
N GLU A 162 -2.81 -1.33 -13.62
CA GLU A 162 -2.37 -2.47 -14.41
C GLU A 162 -3.04 -3.80 -14.01
N ILE A 163 -3.41 -3.98 -12.74
CA ILE A 163 -4.18 -5.17 -12.32
C ILE A 163 -5.51 -5.22 -13.05
N LEU A 164 -6.27 -4.12 -13.07
CA LEU A 164 -7.58 -4.08 -13.73
C LEU A 164 -7.42 -4.29 -15.25
N ARG A 165 -6.37 -3.72 -15.85
CA ARG A 165 -6.05 -3.96 -17.26
C ARG A 165 -5.76 -5.43 -17.54
N TYR A 166 -4.96 -6.09 -16.71
CA TYR A 166 -4.67 -7.52 -16.86
C TYR A 166 -5.93 -8.37 -16.71
N LEU A 167 -6.82 -8.05 -15.76
CA LEU A 167 -8.09 -8.74 -15.60
C LEU A 167 -8.97 -8.60 -16.85
N CYS A 168 -9.13 -7.39 -17.38
CA CYS A 168 -9.88 -7.14 -18.62
C CYS A 168 -9.29 -7.87 -19.84
N ASN A 169 -7.98 -8.17 -19.83
CA ASN A 169 -7.29 -8.88 -20.91
C ASN A 169 -7.28 -10.42 -20.77
N THR A 170 -7.82 -10.97 -19.67
CA THR A 170 -7.99 -12.43 -19.56
C THR A 170 -9.07 -12.95 -20.52
N PRO A 171 -9.07 -14.23 -20.94
CA PRO A 171 -10.19 -14.80 -21.69
C PRO A 171 -11.51 -14.63 -20.94
N LYS A 172 -12.57 -14.20 -21.65
CA LYS A 172 -13.91 -14.04 -21.09
C LYS A 172 -14.44 -15.37 -20.58
N LYS A 173 -15.03 -15.38 -19.39
CA LYS A 173 -15.68 -16.56 -18.81
C LYS A 173 -17.17 -16.25 -18.56
N TYR A 174 -18.01 -17.27 -18.62
CA TYR A 174 -19.45 -17.11 -18.36
C TYR A 174 -19.73 -16.61 -16.93
N ASN A 175 -18.85 -16.94 -16.00
CA ASN A 175 -18.95 -16.60 -14.58
C ASN A 175 -18.14 -15.35 -14.18
N ASP A 176 -17.79 -14.48 -15.12
CA ASP A 176 -17.02 -13.24 -14.85
C ASP A 176 -17.73 -12.33 -13.82
N LYS A 177 -19.07 -12.39 -13.73
CA LYS A 177 -19.87 -11.61 -12.76
C LYS A 177 -20.27 -12.40 -11.51
N GLU A 178 -19.91 -13.67 -11.43
CA GLU A 178 -20.25 -14.54 -10.28
C GLU A 178 -19.20 -14.38 -9.18
N HIS A 179 -19.33 -13.32 -8.39
CA HIS A 179 -18.49 -13.02 -7.23
C HIS A 179 -19.20 -12.05 -6.27
N GLN A 180 -18.66 -11.88 -5.06
CA GLN A 180 -19.22 -10.97 -4.05
C GLN A 180 -18.51 -9.60 -4.00
N VAL A 181 -17.56 -9.36 -4.91
CA VAL A 181 -16.80 -8.11 -4.95
C VAL A 181 -17.75 -6.95 -5.23
N ARG A 182 -17.81 -6.01 -4.29
CA ARG A 182 -18.61 -4.79 -4.34
C ARG A 182 -17.75 -3.53 -4.50
N LEU A 183 -16.45 -3.62 -4.19
CA LEU A 183 -15.57 -2.46 -4.10
C LEU A 183 -14.15 -2.76 -4.57
N ALA A 184 -13.56 -1.81 -5.29
CA ALA A 184 -12.15 -1.78 -5.63
C ALA A 184 -11.55 -0.42 -5.24
N VAL A 185 -10.45 -0.40 -4.51
CA VAL A 185 -9.76 0.84 -4.11
C VAL A 185 -8.32 0.84 -4.58
N GLY A 186 -7.89 1.93 -5.22
CA GLY A 186 -6.58 1.94 -5.87
C GLY A 186 -6.27 3.23 -6.60
N ASN A 187 -5.26 3.17 -7.47
CA ASN A 187 -4.75 4.31 -8.20
C ASN A 187 -4.28 3.95 -9.61
N GLY A 188 -4.34 4.92 -10.52
CA GLY A 188 -3.77 4.83 -11.87
C GLY A 188 -4.65 4.09 -12.88
N LEU A 189 -5.97 4.11 -12.69
CA LEU A 189 -6.91 3.43 -13.59
C LEU A 189 -7.21 4.29 -14.82
N ARG A 190 -6.94 3.74 -16.00
CA ARG A 190 -7.26 4.42 -17.27
C ARG A 190 -8.77 4.40 -17.53
N LEU A 191 -9.26 5.46 -18.19
CA LEU A 191 -10.68 5.67 -18.47
C LEU A 191 -11.32 4.51 -19.25
N ASP A 192 -10.64 4.04 -20.28
CA ASP A 192 -11.07 2.91 -21.13
C ASP A 192 -11.13 1.60 -20.34
N VAL A 193 -10.09 1.32 -19.54
CA VAL A 193 -10.03 0.13 -18.68
C VAL A 193 -11.12 0.16 -17.61
N TRP A 194 -11.41 1.31 -17.01
CA TRP A 194 -12.50 1.45 -16.04
C TRP A 194 -13.84 1.01 -16.65
N LYS A 195 -14.19 1.56 -17.82
CA LYS A 195 -15.45 1.26 -18.49
C LYS A 195 -15.57 -0.23 -18.81
N GLU A 196 -14.53 -0.82 -19.38
CA GLU A 196 -14.52 -2.25 -19.71
C GLU A 196 -14.60 -3.12 -18.44
N PHE A 197 -13.90 -2.75 -17.37
CA PHE A 197 -13.90 -3.49 -16.11
C PHE A 197 -15.30 -3.61 -15.52
N ILE A 198 -16.04 -2.50 -15.43
CA ILE A 198 -17.42 -2.49 -14.93
C ILE A 198 -18.37 -3.25 -15.86
N ASN A 199 -18.21 -3.06 -17.17
CA ASN A 199 -19.02 -3.78 -18.17
C ASN A 199 -18.87 -5.31 -18.03
N ARG A 200 -17.62 -5.77 -17.85
CA ARG A 200 -17.27 -7.19 -17.81
C ARG A 200 -17.56 -7.86 -16.46
N PHE A 201 -17.14 -7.25 -15.36
CA PHE A 201 -17.18 -7.87 -14.03
C PHE A 201 -18.35 -7.38 -13.16
N GLY A 202 -19.17 -6.45 -13.67
CA GLY A 202 -20.37 -5.96 -12.98
C GLY A 202 -20.13 -4.65 -12.23
N ASP A 203 -21.17 -4.20 -11.53
CA ASP A 203 -21.21 -2.89 -10.86
C ASP A 203 -20.37 -2.88 -9.57
N ILE A 204 -19.05 -2.89 -9.74
CA ILE A 204 -18.08 -2.76 -8.66
C ILE A 204 -17.82 -1.28 -8.41
N HIS A 205 -17.97 -0.83 -7.18
CA HIS A 205 -17.65 0.55 -6.84
C HIS A 205 -16.13 0.78 -6.85
N ILE A 206 -15.66 1.50 -7.87
CA ILE A 206 -14.24 1.87 -7.99
C ILE A 206 -13.99 3.20 -7.30
N TYR A 207 -13.08 3.19 -6.33
CA TYR A 207 -12.57 4.36 -5.63
C TYR A 207 -11.12 4.61 -6.03
N GLU A 208 -10.91 5.69 -6.77
CA GLU A 208 -9.58 6.12 -7.20
C GLU A 208 -9.02 7.19 -6.27
N PHE A 209 -7.72 7.16 -6.04
CA PHE A 209 -6.99 8.22 -5.35
C PHE A 209 -5.66 8.55 -6.04
N TYR A 210 -5.17 9.76 -5.78
CA TYR A 210 -3.80 10.16 -6.07
C TYR A 210 -3.06 10.53 -4.80
N ALA A 211 -1.94 9.85 -4.60
CA ALA A 211 -0.97 10.11 -3.55
C ALA A 211 0.39 9.58 -4.00
N ALA A 212 1.46 10.13 -3.43
CA ALA A 212 2.81 9.64 -3.58
C ALA A 212 3.39 9.27 -2.21
N THR A 213 4.31 8.31 -2.15
CA THR A 213 4.96 7.90 -0.89
C THR A 213 5.61 9.09 -0.18
N GLU A 214 6.28 9.97 -0.93
CA GLU A 214 6.92 11.20 -0.45
C GLU A 214 5.98 12.41 -0.45
N GLY A 215 4.79 12.29 -1.06
CA GLY A 215 3.86 13.39 -1.29
C GLY A 215 3.01 13.76 -0.07
N ASN A 216 2.77 15.05 0.11
CA ASN A 216 1.93 15.58 1.18
C ASN A 216 0.44 15.74 0.79
N ALA A 217 0.10 15.60 -0.48
CA ALA A 217 -1.26 15.72 -1.00
C ALA A 217 -1.97 14.38 -1.15
N LEU A 218 -3.31 14.40 -0.99
CA LEU A 218 -4.21 13.29 -1.27
C LEU A 218 -5.42 13.83 -2.03
N PHE A 219 -5.69 13.25 -3.20
CA PHE A 219 -6.93 13.44 -3.95
C PHE A 219 -7.70 12.14 -3.93
N PHE A 220 -9.02 12.23 -3.77
CA PHE A 220 -9.86 11.04 -3.66
C PHE A 220 -11.14 11.21 -4.49
N ASN A 221 -11.48 10.20 -5.29
CA ASN A 221 -12.68 10.17 -6.12
C ASN A 221 -13.86 9.52 -5.38
N TYR A 222 -14.33 10.17 -4.31
CA TYR A 222 -15.48 9.69 -3.53
C TYR A 222 -16.79 9.69 -4.31
N THR A 223 -16.88 10.49 -5.38
CA THR A 223 -18.05 10.53 -6.28
C THR A 223 -18.07 9.37 -7.28
N ARG A 224 -16.99 8.57 -7.36
CA ARG A 224 -16.84 7.46 -8.33
C ARG A 224 -17.03 7.92 -9.78
N LYS A 225 -16.62 9.15 -10.10
CA LYS A 225 -16.72 9.69 -11.46
C LYS A 225 -15.70 8.97 -12.33
N VAL A 226 -16.17 8.25 -13.34
CA VAL A 226 -15.33 7.43 -14.23
C VAL A 226 -14.21 8.28 -14.85
N GLY A 227 -12.96 7.83 -14.67
CA GLY A 227 -11.74 8.49 -15.15
C GLY A 227 -11.29 9.72 -14.36
N ALA A 228 -11.97 10.08 -13.27
CA ALA A 228 -11.51 11.13 -12.37
C ALA A 228 -10.55 10.56 -11.33
N VAL A 229 -9.35 11.13 -11.25
CA VAL A 229 -8.31 10.75 -10.29
C VAL A 229 -8.68 11.14 -8.84
N GLY A 230 -9.55 12.14 -8.69
CA GLY A 230 -10.10 12.56 -7.41
C GLY A 230 -10.05 14.07 -7.20
N ARG A 231 -10.61 14.52 -6.07
CA ARG A 231 -10.54 15.92 -5.63
C ARG A 231 -10.18 15.99 -4.17
N CYS A 232 -9.46 17.02 -3.77
CA CYS A 232 -9.27 17.34 -2.37
C CYS A 232 -10.46 18.20 -1.92
N ASN A 233 -11.21 17.75 -0.91
CA ASN A 233 -12.29 18.55 -0.33
C ASN A 233 -11.73 19.57 0.69
N SER A 234 -12.53 20.59 1.02
CA SER A 234 -12.10 21.67 1.93
C SER A 234 -11.68 21.16 3.32
N LEU A 235 -12.28 20.05 3.79
CA LEU A 235 -11.93 19.44 5.08
C LEU A 235 -10.52 18.82 5.05
N LEU A 236 -10.24 18.00 4.03
CA LEU A 236 -8.92 17.39 3.81
C LEU A 236 -7.84 18.46 3.64
N ARG A 237 -8.13 19.53 2.88
CA ARG A 237 -7.21 20.66 2.71
C ARG A 237 -6.98 21.43 4.02
N ARG A 238 -8.00 21.56 4.88
CA ARG A 238 -7.84 22.21 6.19
C ARG A 238 -7.00 21.37 7.14
N MET A 239 -7.17 20.05 7.14
CA MET A 239 -6.37 19.15 7.99
C MET A 239 -4.91 19.05 7.54
N ARG A 240 -4.65 19.14 6.23
CA ARG A 240 -3.30 19.12 5.67
C ARG A 240 -3.17 20.16 4.55
N PRO A 241 -2.73 21.39 4.89
CA PRO A 241 -2.57 22.43 3.90
C PRO A 241 -1.47 22.05 2.91
N PHE A 242 -1.79 22.16 1.62
CA PHE A 242 -0.84 22.13 0.53
C PHE A 242 -1.27 23.17 -0.51
N GLU A 243 -0.32 23.60 -1.33
CA GLU A 243 -0.56 24.47 -2.47
C GLU A 243 -0.08 23.76 -3.74
N LEU A 244 -0.86 23.90 -4.82
CA LEU A 244 -0.44 23.48 -6.14
C LEU A 244 0.14 24.70 -6.86
N ILE A 245 1.33 24.54 -7.41
CA ILE A 245 2.02 25.58 -8.18
C ILE A 245 2.07 25.19 -9.65
N LYS A 246 2.05 26.18 -10.53
CA LYS A 246 2.25 25.98 -11.96
C LYS A 246 3.70 25.53 -12.21
N TYR A 247 3.87 24.59 -13.12
CA TYR A 247 5.15 24.00 -13.47
C TYR A 247 5.32 24.02 -14.99
N ASP A 248 6.47 24.47 -15.46
CA ASP A 248 6.87 24.40 -16.86
C ASP A 248 7.60 23.06 -17.08
N VAL A 249 6.96 22.15 -17.79
CA VAL A 249 7.49 20.80 -18.04
C VAL A 249 8.66 20.84 -19.02
N GLU A 250 8.70 21.79 -19.94
CA GLU A 250 9.76 21.87 -20.95
C GLU A 250 11.06 22.40 -20.33
N LYS A 251 10.95 23.35 -19.41
CA LYS A 251 12.10 23.93 -18.69
C LYS A 251 12.48 23.20 -17.40
N ASP A 252 11.64 22.25 -16.98
CA ASP A 252 11.77 21.53 -15.71
C ASP A 252 11.86 22.48 -14.49
N GLU A 253 11.04 23.52 -14.46
CA GLU A 253 11.05 24.51 -13.37
C GLU A 253 9.64 25.02 -12.98
N PRO A 254 9.43 25.45 -11.73
CA PRO A 254 8.22 26.15 -11.33
C PRO A 254 8.06 27.49 -12.07
N ILE A 255 6.85 27.80 -12.52
CA ILE A 255 6.55 29.10 -13.12
C ILE A 255 6.50 30.15 -12.00
N ARG A 256 7.26 31.23 -12.16
CA ARG A 256 7.39 32.31 -11.17
C ARG A 256 6.82 33.64 -11.68
N ASP A 257 6.34 34.46 -10.76
CA ASP A 257 5.92 35.83 -11.03
C ASP A 257 7.13 36.78 -11.12
N ALA A 258 6.88 38.06 -11.44
CA ALA A 258 7.92 39.09 -11.54
C ALA A 258 8.70 39.33 -10.23
N ALA A 259 8.15 38.91 -9.08
CA ALA A 259 8.81 38.98 -7.77
C ALA A 259 9.56 37.68 -7.42
N GLY A 260 9.58 36.69 -8.31
CA GLY A 260 10.26 35.40 -8.12
C GLY A 260 9.45 34.36 -7.34
N ASN A 261 8.20 34.64 -6.97
CA ASN A 261 7.35 33.69 -6.24
C ASN A 261 6.70 32.68 -7.18
N CYS A 262 6.54 31.42 -6.74
CA CYS A 262 5.83 30.41 -7.51
C CYS A 262 4.36 30.79 -7.70
N ILE A 263 3.87 30.70 -8.93
CA ILE A 263 2.48 31.01 -9.27
C ILE A 263 1.58 29.82 -8.90
N ARG A 264 0.49 30.07 -8.17
CA ARG A 264 -0.50 29.03 -7.83
C ARG A 264 -1.29 28.57 -9.05
N VAL A 265 -1.67 27.30 -9.09
CA VAL A 265 -2.65 26.78 -10.07
C VAL A 265 -4.02 27.39 -9.77
N GLY A 266 -4.75 27.80 -10.82
CA GLY A 266 -6.13 28.28 -10.68
C GLY A 266 -7.06 27.19 -10.12
N ARG A 267 -8.16 27.61 -9.48
CA ARG A 267 -9.17 26.66 -8.96
C ARG A 267 -9.99 26.04 -10.08
#